data_AF-A0A967B7A4-F1
#
_entry.id   AF-A0A967B7A4-F1
#
_cell.length_a   1.000
_cell.length_b   1.000
_cell.length_c   1.000
_cell.angle_alpha   90.00
_cell.angle_beta   90.00
_cell.angle_gamma   90.00
#
_symmetry.space_group_name_H-M   'P 1'
#
loop_
_entity.id
_entity.type
_entity.pdbx_description
1 polymer ?
#
loop_
_entity_poly.entity_id
_entity_poly.type
_entity_poly.pdbx_seq_one_letter_code
_entity_poly.pdbx_strand_id
1 'polypeptide(L)'
;MSKRQDQQNYRITELERKVKGVQSQVTGLRTDSAALQKQAKDDAMRIRNLEIKVACQRGIPHKTVAEIHDISPARVSQIVKQTV
;
A
#
# COMPACT_ATOMS: atom_id res chain seq x y z
N MET A 1 -23.42 32.32 -36.63
CA MET A 1 -22.17 31.92 -35.92
C MET A 1 -21.05 31.81 -36.94
N SER A 2 -19.85 32.33 -36.65
CA SER A 2 -18.70 32.22 -37.56
C SER A 2 -18.10 30.82 -37.48
N LYS A 3 -17.76 30.19 -38.62
CA LYS A 3 -17.17 28.83 -38.69
C LYS A 3 -15.95 28.64 -37.77
N ARG A 4 -15.21 29.73 -37.51
CA ARG A 4 -14.06 29.76 -36.60
C ARG A 4 -14.48 29.57 -35.14
N GLN A 5 -15.62 30.13 -34.74
CA GLN A 5 -16.19 29.99 -33.40
C GLN A 5 -16.63 28.53 -33.16
N ASP A 6 -17.27 27.91 -34.14
CA ASP A 6 -17.75 26.53 -34.03
C ASP A 6 -16.57 25.54 -33.94
N GLN A 7 -15.51 25.76 -34.71
CA GLN A 7 -14.29 24.97 -34.64
C GLN A 7 -13.56 25.15 -33.30
N GLN A 8 -13.53 26.36 -32.76
CA GLN A 8 -12.99 26.63 -31.43
C GLN A 8 -13.79 25.93 -30.34
N ASN A 9 -15.12 26.03 -30.39
CA ASN A 9 -16.01 25.36 -29.44
C ASN A 9 -15.84 23.85 -29.48
N TYR A 10 -15.79 23.25 -30.67
CA TYR A 10 -15.51 21.82 -30.83
C TYR A 10 -14.18 21.42 -30.18
N ARG A 11 -13.12 22.20 -30.43
CA ARG A 11 -11.80 21.92 -29.86
C ARG A 11 -11.77 22.10 -28.34
N ILE A 12 -12.51 23.07 -27.80
CA ILE A 12 -12.69 23.24 -26.35
C ILE A 12 -13.35 21.99 -25.77
N THR A 13 -14.48 21.55 -26.34
CA THR A 13 -15.18 20.34 -25.86
C THR A 13 -14.30 19.09 -25.95
N GLU A 14 -13.51 18.94 -27.02
CA GLU A 14 -12.59 17.81 -27.16
C GLU A 14 -11.48 17.85 -26.10
N LEU A 15 -10.91 19.03 -25.84
CA LEU A 15 -9.90 19.23 -24.80
C LEU A 15 -10.47 18.96 -23.40
N GLU A 16 -11.68 19.45 -23.10
CA GLU A 16 -12.38 19.15 -21.84
C GLU A 16 -12.58 17.65 -21.64
N ARG A 17 -12.95 16.93 -22.71
CA ARG A 17 -13.07 15.46 -22.67
C ARG A 17 -11.73 14.79 -22.38
N LYS A 18 -10.64 15.25 -23.02
CA LYS A 18 -9.29 14.73 -22.77
C LYS A 18 -8.83 15.01 -21.34
N VAL A 19 -9.04 16.23 -20.84
CA VAL A 19 -8.70 16.61 -19.45
C VAL A 19 -9.46 15.75 -18.45
N LYS A 20 -10.77 15.55 -18.63
CA LYS A 20 -11.57 14.66 -17.78
C LYS A 20 -11.03 13.22 -17.80
N GLY A 21 -10.70 12.70 -18.98
CA GLY A 21 -10.11 11.36 -19.11
C GLY A 21 -8.79 11.22 -18.35
N VAL A 22 -7.89 12.19 -18.48
CA VAL A 22 -6.61 12.21 -17.74
C VAL A 22 -6.84 12.32 -16.23
N GLN A 23 -7.76 13.17 -15.78
CA GLN A 23 -8.08 13.31 -14.35
C GLN A 23 -8.60 12.00 -13.74
N SER A 24 -9.46 11.27 -14.46
CA SER A 24 -9.93 9.95 -14.03
C SER A 24 -8.78 8.95 -13.92
N GLN A 25 -7.89 8.90 -14.91
CA GLN A 25 -6.72 8.00 -14.89
C GLN A 25 -5.78 8.31 -13.72
N VAL A 26 -5.46 9.59 -13.49
CA VAL A 26 -4.60 10.02 -12.37
C VAL A 26 -5.23 9.65 -11.02
N THR A 27 -6.55 9.79 -10.89
CA THR A 27 -7.27 9.41 -9.67
C THR A 27 -7.22 7.90 -9.42
N GLY A 28 -7.40 7.10 -10.47
CA GLY A 28 -7.22 5.64 -10.41
C GLY A 28 -5.81 5.26 -9.96
N LEU A 29 -4.78 5.77 -10.64
CA LEU A 29 -3.38 5.50 -10.31
C LEU A 29 -3.01 5.88 -8.87
N ARG A 30 -3.53 7.00 -8.35
CA ARG A 30 -3.31 7.40 -6.95
C ARG A 30 -3.94 6.43 -5.97
N THR A 31 -5.12 5.93 -6.28
CA THR A 31 -5.83 4.95 -5.44
C THR A 31 -5.09 3.62 -5.42
N ASP A 32 -4.67 3.14 -6.58
CA ASP A 32 -3.89 1.90 -6.71
C ASP A 32 -2.55 2.02 -6.00
N SER A 33 -1.86 3.16 -6.14
CA SER A 33 -0.61 3.41 -5.43
C SER A 33 -0.80 3.42 -3.91
N ALA A 34 -1.89 3.98 -3.39
CA ALA A 34 -2.17 3.98 -1.96
C ALA A 34 -2.47 2.56 -1.44
N ALA A 35 -3.22 1.77 -2.21
CA ALA A 35 -3.50 0.37 -1.90
C ALA A 35 -2.21 -0.47 -1.88
N LEU A 36 -1.33 -0.30 -2.88
CA LEU A 36 -0.04 -0.99 -2.95
C LEU A 36 0.88 -0.61 -1.80
N GLN A 37 0.94 0.66 -1.41
CA GLN A 37 1.73 1.09 -0.25
C GLN A 37 1.23 0.48 1.06
N LYS A 38 -0.09 0.40 1.23
CA LYS A 38 -0.67 -0.26 2.40
C LYS A 38 -0.32 -1.76 2.40
N GLN A 39 -0.52 -2.43 1.27
CA GLN A 39 -0.21 -3.84 1.11
C GLN A 39 1.27 -4.14 1.42
N ALA A 40 2.19 -3.33 0.89
CA ALA A 40 3.62 -3.48 1.16
C ALA A 40 3.97 -3.35 2.65
N LYS A 41 3.31 -2.44 3.38
CA LYS A 41 3.49 -2.31 4.84
C LYS A 41 2.96 -3.53 5.59
N ASP A 42 1.79 -4.02 5.20
CA ASP A 42 1.16 -5.19 5.81
C ASP A 42 2.01 -6.45 5.57
N ASP A 43 2.56 -6.60 4.36
CA ASP A 43 3.44 -7.71 4.00
C ASP A 43 4.79 -7.65 4.73
N ALA A 44 5.40 -6.46 4.85
CA ALA A 44 6.62 -6.29 5.64
C ALA A 44 6.40 -6.69 7.12
N MET A 45 5.28 -6.30 7.70
CA MET A 45 4.90 -6.72 9.06
C MET A 45 4.66 -8.22 9.14
N ARG A 46 4.03 -8.82 8.13
CA ARG A 46 3.78 -10.27 8.07
C ARG A 46 5.09 -11.05 8.01
N ILE A 47 6.03 -10.64 7.16
CA ILE A 47 7.35 -11.25 7.03
C ILE A 47 8.10 -11.20 8.37
N ARG A 48 8.17 -10.01 9.00
CA ARG A 48 8.79 -9.85 10.32
C ARG A 48 8.18 -10.77 11.37
N ASN A 49 6.85 -10.88 11.40
CA ASN A 49 6.16 -11.77 12.34
C ASN A 49 6.46 -13.25 12.06
N LEU A 50 6.61 -13.64 10.79
CA LEU A 50 7.01 -15.00 10.41
C LEU A 50 8.46 -15.28 10.82
N GLU A 51 9.37 -14.34 10.65
CA GLU A 51 10.76 -14.45 11.12
C GLU A 51 10.82 -14.66 12.64
N ILE A 52 10.05 -13.87 13.40
CA ILE A 52 9.92 -14.01 14.86
C ILE A 52 9.39 -15.41 15.23
N LYS A 53 8.33 -15.88 14.56
CA LYS A 53 7.78 -17.23 14.79
C LYS A 53 8.84 -18.30 14.56
N VAL A 54 9.55 -18.24 13.44
CA VAL A 54 10.58 -19.21 13.07
C VAL A 54 11.74 -19.17 14.05
N ALA A 55 12.17 -17.98 14.48
CA ALA A 55 13.23 -17.82 15.48
C ALA A 55 12.86 -18.51 16.80
N CYS A 56 11.64 -18.30 17.31
CA CYS A 56 11.16 -18.98 18.51
C CYS A 56 11.01 -20.50 18.32
N GLN A 57 10.53 -20.96 17.16
CA GLN A 57 10.44 -22.39 16.84
C GLN A 57 11.81 -23.07 16.78
N ARG A 58 12.86 -22.34 16.41
CA ARG A 58 14.26 -22.80 16.46
C ARG A 58 14.85 -22.83 17.87
N GLY A 59 14.06 -22.51 18.90
CA GLY A 59 14.46 -22.56 20.30
C GLY A 59 15.07 -21.27 20.85
N ILE A 60 15.04 -20.16 20.09
CA ILE A 60 15.53 -18.88 20.60
C ILE A 60 14.55 -18.34 21.66
N PRO A 61 15.01 -18.01 22.89
CA PRO A 61 14.15 -17.49 23.94
C PRO A 61 13.43 -16.21 23.52
N HIS A 62 12.17 -16.05 23.93
CA HIS A 62 11.35 -14.88 23.58
C HIS A 62 12.00 -13.55 23.97
N LYS A 63 12.75 -13.52 25.09
CA LYS A 63 13.47 -12.32 25.54
C LYS A 63 14.54 -11.90 24.54
N THR A 64 15.31 -12.85 24.02
CA THR A 64 16.37 -12.60 23.04
C THR A 64 15.78 -12.16 21.69
N VAL A 65 14.68 -12.78 21.25
CA VAL A 65 13.97 -12.36 20.03
C VAL A 65 13.39 -10.95 20.17
N ALA A 66 12.86 -10.63 21.36
CA ALA A 66 12.36 -9.29 21.69
C ALA A 66 13.47 -8.22 21.59
N GLU A 67 14.67 -8.51 22.10
CA GLU A 67 15.84 -7.63 22.00
C GLU A 67 16.31 -7.46 20.54
N ILE A 68 16.40 -8.56 19.76
CA ILE A 68 16.82 -8.52 18.34
C ILE A 68 15.87 -7.66 17.49
N HIS A 69 14.58 -7.78 17.74
CA HIS A 69 13.55 -7.09 16.94
C HIS A 69 13.06 -5.80 17.58
N ASP A 70 13.63 -5.33 18.69
CA ASP A 70 13.20 -4.13 19.43
C ASP A 70 11.67 -4.08 19.68
N ILE A 71 11.15 -5.16 20.26
CA ILE A 71 9.73 -5.28 20.66
C ILE A 71 9.61 -5.88 22.04
N SER A 72 8.44 -5.73 22.66
CA SER A 72 8.21 -6.35 23.97
C SER A 72 8.16 -7.89 23.88
N PRO A 73 8.62 -8.62 24.92
CA PRO A 73 8.45 -10.08 25.00
C PRO A 73 6.98 -10.51 24.94
N ALA A 74 6.06 -9.67 25.44
CA ALA A 74 4.63 -9.90 25.31
C ALA A 74 4.19 -9.89 23.84
N ARG A 75 4.73 -8.98 23.02
CA ARG A 75 4.44 -8.92 21.58
C ARG A 75 4.97 -10.15 20.85
N VAL A 76 6.16 -10.62 21.19
CA VAL A 76 6.71 -11.89 20.67
C VAL A 76 5.75 -13.05 20.99
N SER A 77 5.30 -13.16 22.24
CA SER A 77 4.35 -14.19 22.67
C SER A 77 3.03 -14.14 21.90
N GLN A 78 2.48 -12.94 21.67
CA GLN A 78 1.27 -12.77 20.84
C GLN A 78 1.49 -13.23 19.40
N ILE A 79 2.61 -12.83 18.80
CA ILE A 79 2.96 -13.20 17.42
C ILE A 79 3.07 -14.72 17.30
N VAL A 80 3.77 -15.37 18.24
CA VAL A 80 3.94 -16.84 18.23
C VAL A 80 2.62 -17.58 18.39
N LYS A 81 1.71 -17.07 19.24
CA LYS A 81 0.39 -17.67 19.48
C LYS A 81 -0.64 -17.42 18.39
N GLN A 82 -0.44 -16.41 17.55
CA GLN A 82 -1.36 -16.10 16.45
C GLN A 82 -1.33 -17.23 15.42
N THR A 83 -2.44 -17.96 15.27
CA THR A 83 -2.65 -18.88 14.14
C THR A 83 -2.74 -18.08 12.84
N VAL A 84 -2.22 -18.66 11.75
CA VAL A 84 -2.21 -18.06 10.41
C VAL A 84 -3.64 -17.86 9.91
#